data_AF-A0A2S2R7C3-F1
#
_entry.id   AF-A0A2S2R7C3-F1
#
_cell.length_a   1.000
_cell.length_b   1.000
_cell.length_c   1.000
_cell.angle_alpha   90.00
_cell.angle_beta   90.00
_cell.angle_gamma   90.00
#
_symmetry.space_group_name_H-M   'P 1'
#
loop_
_entity.id
_entity.type
_entity.pdbx_description
1 polymer ?
#
loop_
_entity_poly.entity_id
_entity_poly.type
_entity_poly.pdbx_seq_one_letter_code
_entity_poly.pdbx_strand_id
1 'polypeptide(L)'
;RLSDILSNEILLDDQQYVTELTAYIVDSFGNPTRIDYGTGHELSFCMFLCGLYKINILKQSDSKATVNVLFSRYLEIVRRLQLRYQMEPAGSHGAWSLDDYQFVPFIWGSAQLIENPDLNPNLFVDEKVVQLFKSKYMFLGCIDFIMQVKKGVFHEHSNQLWNISGVQSWNKINEGLIKMYKKEVLGKFPIIQHVPFGKIFQFKQCDKKKTFATSSTIKVSSQSLLEKLKKPDTLEPNIINK
;
A
#
# COMPACT_ATOMS: atom_id res chain seq x y z
N ARG A 1 17.11 1.11 22.27
CA ARG A 1 17.31 0.01 21.30
C ARG A 1 16.84 0.37 19.89
N LEU A 2 15.57 0.76 19.66
CA LEU A 2 15.09 1.03 18.30
C LEU A 2 15.62 2.35 17.72
N SER A 3 15.68 3.41 18.53
CA SER A 3 16.42 4.64 18.19
C SER A 3 17.88 4.35 17.85
N ASP A 4 18.55 3.48 18.61
CA ASP A 4 19.96 3.13 18.35
C ASP A 4 20.12 2.36 17.03
N ILE A 5 19.19 1.46 16.70
CA ILE A 5 19.17 0.77 15.40
C ILE A 5 19.00 1.80 14.28
N LEU A 6 18.06 2.75 14.41
CA LEU A 6 17.86 3.78 13.39
C LEU A 6 19.10 4.69 13.26
N SER A 7 19.70 5.13 14.38
CA SER A 7 20.92 5.93 14.35
C SER A 7 22.08 5.19 13.67
N ASN A 8 22.29 3.92 14.00
CA ASN A 8 23.43 3.14 13.52
C ASN A 8 23.25 2.65 12.06
N GLU A 9 22.07 2.13 11.72
CA GLU A 9 21.81 1.54 10.40
C GLU A 9 21.53 2.59 9.33
N ILE A 10 20.95 3.72 9.72
CA ILE A 10 20.52 4.76 8.77
C ILE A 10 21.55 5.89 8.69
N LEU A 11 22.59 5.90 9.55
CA LEU A 11 23.64 6.92 9.60
C LEU A 11 23.05 8.34 9.67
N LEU A 12 21.99 8.50 10.47
CA LEU A 12 21.36 9.80 10.67
C LEU A 12 22.12 10.58 11.73
N ASP A 13 22.88 11.59 11.29
CA ASP A 13 23.60 12.52 12.20
C ASP A 13 22.63 13.44 12.97
N ASP A 14 21.39 13.60 12.47
CA ASP A 14 20.40 14.49 13.06
C ASP A 14 19.44 13.75 14.00
N GLN A 15 19.65 13.98 15.30
CA GLN A 15 18.84 13.38 16.37
C GLN A 15 17.34 13.73 16.29
N GLN A 16 16.96 14.84 15.66
CA GLN A 16 15.54 15.19 15.49
C GLN A 16 14.87 14.25 14.49
N TYR A 17 15.55 13.86 13.41
CA TYR A 17 15.02 12.87 12.47
C TYR A 17 14.87 11.50 13.11
N VAL A 18 15.87 11.06 13.88
CA VAL A 18 15.82 9.78 14.60
C VAL A 18 14.64 9.78 15.57
N THR A 19 14.46 10.84 16.35
CA THR A 19 13.38 10.96 17.34
C THR A 19 12.01 10.87 16.68
N GLU A 20 11.80 11.63 15.60
CA GLU A 20 10.52 11.67 14.89
C GLU A 20 10.21 10.35 14.18
N LEU A 21 11.19 9.74 13.49
CA LEU A 21 11.01 8.41 12.87
C LEU A 21 10.73 7.33 13.91
N THR A 22 11.41 7.37 15.06
CA THR A 22 11.19 6.44 16.17
C THR A 22 9.75 6.51 16.65
N ALA A 23 9.18 7.72 16.77
CA ALA A 23 7.80 7.89 17.20
C ALA A 23 6.82 7.18 16.24
N TYR A 24 7.00 7.33 14.93
CA TYR A 24 6.15 6.68 13.93
C TYR A 24 6.26 5.15 13.98
N ILE A 25 7.47 4.60 13.95
CA ILE A 25 7.65 3.14 13.92
C ILE A 25 7.23 2.46 15.23
N VAL A 26 7.40 3.11 16.39
CA VAL A 26 6.94 2.57 17.68
C VAL A 26 5.42 2.49 17.73
N ASP A 27 4.75 3.55 17.27
CA ASP A 27 3.28 3.59 17.25
C ASP A 27 2.66 2.77 16.10
N SER A 28 3.48 2.20 15.21
CA SER A 28 3.00 1.41 14.06
C SER A 28 2.40 0.04 14.42
N PHE A 29 2.59 -0.46 15.64
CA PHE A 29 2.27 -1.86 15.99
C PHE A 29 1.11 -2.01 16.97
N GLY A 30 0.35 -0.94 17.21
CA GLY A 30 -0.80 -0.94 18.13
C GLY A 30 -0.48 -0.31 19.49
N ASN A 31 -1.49 -0.26 20.36
CA ASN A 31 -1.36 0.30 21.69
C ASN A 31 -1.16 -0.79 22.76
N PRO A 32 -0.10 -0.74 23.57
CA PRO A 32 0.18 -1.78 24.57
C PRO A 32 -0.79 -1.77 25.76
N THR A 33 -1.39 -0.61 26.09
CA THR A 33 -2.31 -0.49 27.23
C THR A 33 -3.71 -0.97 26.87
N ARG A 34 -4.20 -0.58 25.69
CA ARG A 34 -5.52 -0.99 25.20
C ARG A 34 -5.52 -2.35 24.51
N ILE A 35 -4.34 -2.84 24.13
CA ILE A 35 -4.15 -4.08 23.37
C ILE A 35 -4.99 -4.03 22.08
N ASP A 36 -4.90 -2.88 21.37
CA ASP A 36 -5.66 -2.63 20.15
C ASP A 36 -4.74 -2.24 18.99
N TYR A 37 -5.22 -2.47 17.77
CA TYR A 37 -4.57 -2.06 16.53
C TYR A 37 -5.64 -1.59 15.54
N GLY A 38 -5.31 -0.66 14.66
CA GLY A 38 -6.22 -0.18 13.62
C GLY A 38 -5.51 0.73 12.62
N THR A 39 -6.31 1.39 11.78
CA THR A 39 -5.80 2.19 10.65
C THR A 39 -4.93 3.38 11.06
N GLY A 40 -5.02 3.85 12.31
CA GLY A 40 -4.12 4.88 12.84
C GLY A 40 -2.68 4.39 13.00
N HIS A 41 -2.52 3.15 13.47
CA HIS A 41 -1.20 2.51 13.59
C HIS A 41 -0.63 2.18 12.21
N GLU A 42 -1.47 1.71 11.28
CA GLU A 42 -1.09 1.55 9.86
C GLU A 42 -0.63 2.87 9.23
N LEU A 43 -1.34 3.97 9.51
CA LEU A 43 -0.94 5.30 9.07
C LEU A 43 0.42 5.70 9.66
N SER A 44 0.69 5.38 10.92
CA SER A 44 1.98 5.63 11.56
C SER A 44 3.12 4.92 10.82
N PHE A 45 2.90 3.68 10.37
CA PHE A 45 3.89 2.96 9.54
C PHE A 45 4.08 3.64 8.18
N CYS A 46 3.00 4.10 7.56
CA CYS A 46 3.08 4.87 6.31
C CYS A 46 3.84 6.19 6.49
N MET A 47 3.67 6.88 7.63
CA MET A 47 4.41 8.09 7.97
C MET A 47 5.89 7.79 8.16
N PHE A 48 6.24 6.68 8.81
CA PHE A 48 7.63 6.21 8.90
C PHE A 48 8.25 6.01 7.51
N LEU A 49 7.59 5.24 6.63
CA LEU A 49 8.06 5.02 5.26
C LEU A 49 8.20 6.35 4.49
N CYS A 50 7.20 7.22 4.54
CA CYS A 50 7.24 8.54 3.91
C CYS A 50 8.38 9.41 4.47
N GLY A 51 8.69 9.28 5.76
CA GLY A 51 9.80 9.96 6.40
C GLY A 51 11.15 9.51 5.84
N LEU A 52 11.33 8.19 5.63
CA LEU A 52 12.53 7.64 4.99
C LEU A 52 12.73 8.19 3.56
N TYR A 53 11.66 8.38 2.80
CA TYR A 53 11.72 9.04 1.48
C TYR A 53 12.11 10.51 1.59
N LYS A 54 11.51 11.25 2.53
CA LYS A 54 11.77 12.69 2.70
C LYS A 54 13.20 13.03 3.07
N ILE A 55 13.88 12.12 3.77
CA ILE A 55 15.30 12.28 4.13
C ILE A 55 16.24 11.46 3.22
N ASN A 56 15.74 11.01 2.07
CA ASN A 56 16.49 10.36 0.98
C ASN A 56 17.16 9.01 1.33
N ILE A 57 16.68 8.31 2.36
CA ILE A 57 17.11 6.93 2.66
C ILE A 57 16.48 5.99 1.63
N LEU A 58 15.15 6.12 1.45
CA LEU A 58 14.45 5.47 0.36
C LEU A 58 14.36 6.44 -0.81
N LYS A 59 14.61 5.93 -2.01
CA LYS A 59 14.56 6.68 -3.26
C LYS A 59 13.35 6.24 -4.07
N GLN A 60 12.93 7.07 -5.03
CA GLN A 60 11.78 6.78 -5.89
C GLN A 60 11.91 5.41 -6.61
N SER A 61 13.14 5.00 -6.93
CA SER A 61 13.48 3.67 -7.46
C SER A 61 12.98 2.51 -6.58
N ASP A 62 12.87 2.75 -5.27
CA ASP A 62 12.57 1.73 -4.27
C ASP A 62 11.06 1.59 -4.04
N SER A 63 10.24 2.46 -4.63
CA SER A 63 8.77 2.50 -4.44
C SER A 63 8.08 1.13 -4.57
N LYS A 64 8.47 0.32 -5.57
CA LYS A 64 7.93 -1.03 -5.75
C LYS A 64 8.36 -1.98 -4.62
N ALA A 65 9.61 -1.89 -4.17
CA ALA A 65 10.12 -2.73 -3.07
C ALA A 65 9.52 -2.32 -1.73
N THR A 66 9.31 -1.01 -1.50
CA THR A 66 8.64 -0.51 -0.30
C THR A 66 7.26 -1.13 -0.12
N VAL A 67 6.47 -1.19 -1.18
CA VAL A 67 5.14 -1.82 -1.12
C VAL A 67 5.25 -3.34 -1.04
N ASN A 68 5.92 -3.97 -2.00
CA ASN A 68 5.85 -5.42 -2.17
C ASN A 68 6.73 -6.21 -1.18
N VAL A 69 7.74 -5.59 -0.58
CA VAL A 69 8.67 -6.23 0.36
C VAL A 69 8.48 -5.68 1.77
N LEU A 70 8.72 -4.37 1.98
CA LEU A 70 8.68 -3.80 3.33
C LEU A 70 7.27 -3.82 3.92
N PHE A 71 6.29 -3.32 3.17
CA PHE A 71 4.92 -3.27 3.67
C PHE A 71 4.28 -4.66 3.74
N SER A 72 4.54 -5.55 2.77
CA SER A 72 4.12 -6.96 2.87
C SER A 72 4.65 -7.62 4.15
N ARG A 73 5.94 -7.40 4.49
CA ARG A 73 6.52 -7.92 5.74
C ARG A 73 5.88 -7.29 6.97
N TYR A 74 5.58 -6.00 6.93
CA TYR A 74 4.83 -5.32 7.99
C TYR A 74 3.46 -5.98 8.22
N LEU A 75 2.71 -6.26 7.15
CA LEU A 75 1.40 -6.93 7.23
C LEU A 75 1.51 -8.31 7.89
N GLU A 76 2.53 -9.11 7.54
CA GLU A 76 2.78 -10.40 8.20
C GLU A 76 2.98 -10.24 9.71
N ILE A 77 3.73 -9.23 10.13
CA ILE A 77 4.02 -8.97 11.55
C ILE A 77 2.73 -8.57 12.27
N VAL A 78 2.01 -7.57 11.78
CA VAL A 78 0.79 -7.09 12.46
C VAL A 78 -0.31 -8.14 12.51
N ARG A 79 -0.47 -8.98 11.48
CA ARG A 79 -1.40 -10.12 11.52
C ARG A 79 -1.02 -11.14 12.61
N ARG A 80 0.28 -11.42 12.77
CA ARG A 80 0.75 -12.29 13.86
C ARG A 80 0.48 -11.67 15.22
N LEU A 81 0.66 -10.36 15.38
CA LEU A 81 0.34 -9.65 16.63
C LEU A 81 -1.15 -9.72 16.94
N GLN A 82 -2.00 -9.38 15.96
CA GLN A 82 -3.46 -9.44 16.05
C GLN A 82 -3.94 -10.81 16.53
N LEU A 83 -3.45 -11.89 15.90
CA LEU A 83 -3.82 -13.25 16.29
C LEU A 83 -3.23 -13.68 17.64
N ARG A 84 -1.95 -13.38 17.88
CA ARG A 84 -1.22 -13.88 19.07
C ARG A 84 -1.70 -13.24 20.36
N TYR A 85 -2.04 -11.96 20.30
CA TYR A 85 -2.46 -11.15 21.44
C TYR A 85 -3.96 -10.84 21.44
N GLN A 86 -4.71 -11.35 20.46
CA GLN A 86 -6.15 -11.12 20.32
C GLN A 86 -6.48 -9.62 20.36
N MET A 87 -5.74 -8.84 19.57
CA MET A 87 -5.82 -7.38 19.64
C MET A 87 -7.20 -6.89 19.20
N GLU A 88 -7.77 -5.93 19.92
CA GLU A 88 -9.06 -5.36 19.56
C GLU A 88 -8.92 -4.44 18.33
N PRO A 89 -9.92 -4.39 17.44
CA PRO A 89 -9.98 -3.40 16.35
C PRO A 89 -10.13 -1.96 16.87
N ALA A 90 -9.10 -1.14 16.72
CA ALA A 90 -9.12 0.26 17.15
C ALA A 90 -9.91 1.14 16.17
N GLY A 91 -11.03 1.69 16.62
CA GLY A 91 -11.85 2.63 15.84
C GLY A 91 -12.62 1.99 14.66
N SER A 92 -12.70 0.66 14.61
CA SER A 92 -13.52 -0.08 13.66
C SER A 92 -15.01 0.12 13.93
N HIS A 93 -15.81 0.11 12.86
CA HIS A 93 -17.28 0.12 12.93
C HIS A 93 -17.87 -1.24 12.51
N GLY A 94 -17.07 -2.31 12.62
CA GLY A 94 -17.46 -3.67 12.26
C GLY A 94 -17.83 -3.80 10.78
N ALA A 95 -19.05 -4.25 10.49
CA ALA A 95 -19.52 -4.44 9.11
C ALA A 95 -19.53 -3.15 8.26
N TRP A 96 -19.42 -1.98 8.89
CA TRP A 96 -19.44 -0.67 8.21
C TRP A 96 -18.05 -0.11 7.89
N SER A 97 -16.97 -0.68 8.44
CA SER A 97 -15.61 -0.37 8.01
C SER A 97 -15.21 -1.23 6.81
N LEU A 98 -14.15 -0.81 6.11
CA LEU A 98 -13.59 -1.58 5.00
C LEU A 98 -13.03 -2.93 5.50
N ASP A 99 -12.26 -2.87 6.58
CA ASP A 99 -11.69 -3.98 7.32
C ASP A 99 -11.59 -3.57 8.80
N ASP A 100 -11.34 -4.54 9.69
CA ASP A 100 -11.21 -4.26 11.12
C ASP A 100 -9.90 -3.53 11.45
N TYR A 101 -8.84 -3.77 10.68
CA TYR A 101 -7.49 -3.33 11.05
C TYR A 101 -6.79 -2.49 9.97
N GLN A 102 -6.93 -2.85 8.70
CA GLN A 102 -6.11 -2.31 7.60
C GLN A 102 -6.92 -1.51 6.60
N PHE A 103 -6.28 -0.61 5.87
CA PHE A 103 -6.88 0.12 4.76
C PHE A 103 -5.94 0.21 3.56
N VAL A 104 -4.70 0.64 3.79
CA VAL A 104 -3.67 0.86 2.77
C VAL A 104 -3.42 -0.36 1.86
N PRO A 105 -3.39 -1.63 2.32
CA PRO A 105 -3.17 -2.76 1.42
C PRO A 105 -4.31 -2.98 0.42
N PHE A 106 -5.53 -2.50 0.71
CA PHE A 106 -6.61 -2.54 -0.27
C PHE A 106 -6.39 -1.49 -1.37
N ILE A 107 -5.81 -0.33 -1.04
CA ILE A 107 -5.42 0.68 -2.04
C ILE A 107 -4.30 0.12 -2.91
N TRP A 108 -3.18 -0.29 -2.32
CA TRP A 108 -2.04 -0.76 -3.13
C TRP A 108 -2.33 -2.09 -3.82
N GLY A 109 -3.07 -2.98 -3.17
CA GLY A 109 -3.50 -4.25 -3.76
C GLY A 109 -4.47 -4.08 -4.93
N SER A 110 -5.41 -3.12 -4.86
CA SER A 110 -6.28 -2.84 -6.01
C SER A 110 -5.50 -2.23 -7.17
N ALA A 111 -4.47 -1.42 -6.89
CA ALA A 111 -3.57 -0.90 -7.93
C ALA A 111 -2.78 -2.02 -8.64
N GLN A 112 -2.39 -3.09 -7.93
CA GLN A 112 -1.76 -4.27 -8.54
C GLN A 112 -2.69 -5.03 -9.51
N LEU A 113 -4.00 -4.83 -9.40
CA LEU A 113 -5.04 -5.54 -10.17
C LEU A 113 -5.63 -4.70 -11.31
N ILE A 114 -5.23 -3.43 -11.45
CA ILE A 114 -5.62 -2.59 -12.59
C ILE A 114 -5.16 -3.26 -13.89
N GLU A 115 -6.06 -3.34 -14.87
CA GLU A 115 -5.83 -3.98 -16.18
C GLU A 115 -5.42 -5.47 -16.10
N ASN A 116 -5.72 -6.14 -14.99
CA ASN A 116 -5.53 -7.58 -14.88
C ASN A 116 -6.59 -8.32 -15.74
N PRO A 117 -6.17 -9.13 -16.73
CA PRO A 117 -7.11 -9.79 -17.65
C PRO A 117 -7.86 -10.95 -17.00
N ASP A 118 -7.30 -11.56 -15.95
CA ASP A 118 -7.79 -12.82 -15.39
C ASP A 118 -8.66 -12.61 -14.14
N LEU A 119 -8.48 -11.47 -13.46
CA LEU A 119 -9.12 -11.19 -12.18
C LEU A 119 -10.10 -10.03 -12.29
N ASN A 120 -11.38 -10.34 -12.47
CA ASN A 120 -12.44 -9.36 -12.31
C ASN A 120 -12.70 -9.08 -10.81
N PRO A 121 -13.13 -7.85 -10.44
CA PRO A 121 -13.36 -7.52 -9.03
C PRO A 121 -14.39 -8.40 -8.31
N ASN A 122 -15.43 -8.87 -9.00
CA ASN A 122 -16.41 -9.77 -8.40
C ASN A 122 -15.81 -11.12 -7.94
N LEU A 123 -14.59 -11.46 -8.38
CA LEU A 123 -13.94 -12.71 -8.02
C LEU A 123 -13.18 -12.65 -6.69
N PHE A 124 -12.91 -11.47 -6.13
CA PHE A 124 -12.15 -11.42 -4.87
C PHE A 124 -12.92 -11.98 -3.67
N VAL A 125 -14.24 -12.21 -3.81
CA VAL A 125 -15.07 -12.84 -2.78
C VAL A 125 -15.19 -14.37 -2.97
N ASP A 126 -14.69 -14.92 -4.09
CA ASP A 126 -14.64 -16.36 -4.33
C ASP A 126 -13.44 -16.98 -3.59
N GLU A 127 -13.72 -17.86 -2.64
CA GLU A 127 -12.69 -18.50 -1.81
C GLU A 127 -11.63 -19.25 -2.64
N LYS A 128 -12.01 -19.92 -3.74
CA LYS A 128 -11.05 -20.66 -4.57
C LYS A 128 -10.10 -19.71 -5.28
N VAL A 129 -10.62 -18.60 -5.79
CA VAL A 129 -9.80 -17.54 -6.43
C VAL A 129 -8.87 -16.91 -5.41
N VAL A 130 -9.39 -16.59 -4.22
CA VAL A 130 -8.58 -16.04 -3.12
C VAL A 130 -7.44 -17.00 -2.76
N GLN A 131 -7.72 -18.28 -2.54
CA GLN A 131 -6.68 -19.27 -2.19
C GLN A 131 -5.60 -19.41 -3.28
N LEU A 132 -5.97 -19.34 -4.56
CA LEU A 132 -5.02 -19.44 -5.66
C LEU A 132 -4.06 -18.24 -5.75
N PHE A 133 -4.55 -17.05 -5.41
CA PHE A 133 -3.85 -15.79 -5.71
C PHE A 133 -3.43 -14.97 -4.49
N LYS A 134 -3.75 -15.40 -3.27
CA LYS A 134 -3.43 -14.69 -2.02
C LYS A 134 -1.96 -14.35 -1.82
N SER A 135 -1.05 -15.19 -2.32
CA SER A 135 0.40 -14.98 -2.23
C SER A 135 0.93 -14.06 -3.33
N LYS A 136 0.15 -13.83 -4.40
CA LYS A 136 0.54 -13.03 -5.55
C LYS A 136 0.05 -11.58 -5.46
N TYR A 137 -1.14 -11.36 -4.90
CA TYR A 137 -1.76 -10.03 -4.83
C TYR A 137 -2.09 -9.65 -3.38
N MET A 138 -1.61 -8.48 -2.96
CA MET A 138 -1.78 -7.96 -1.59
C MET A 138 -3.25 -7.84 -1.20
N PHE A 139 -4.12 -7.45 -2.16
CA PHE A 139 -5.56 -7.35 -1.94
C PHE A 139 -6.14 -8.71 -1.54
N LEU A 140 -5.86 -9.75 -2.31
CA LEU A 140 -6.37 -11.11 -2.06
C LEU A 140 -5.74 -11.73 -0.82
N GLY A 141 -4.48 -11.40 -0.51
CA GLY A 141 -3.86 -11.76 0.76
C GLY A 141 -4.55 -11.11 1.98
N CYS A 142 -5.23 -9.98 1.83
CA CYS A 142 -6.07 -9.40 2.89
C CYS A 142 -7.43 -10.09 2.97
N ILE A 143 -8.06 -10.40 1.83
CA ILE A 143 -9.33 -11.13 1.83
C ILE A 143 -9.16 -12.52 2.45
N ASP A 144 -8.08 -13.24 2.12
CA ASP A 144 -7.75 -14.53 2.72
C ASP A 144 -7.66 -14.44 4.25
N PHE A 145 -7.01 -13.40 4.77
CA PHE A 145 -6.91 -13.18 6.20
C PHE A 145 -8.29 -12.96 6.84
N ILE A 146 -9.15 -12.13 6.21
CA ILE A 146 -10.53 -11.89 6.67
C ILE A 146 -11.31 -13.20 6.74
N MET A 147 -11.27 -14.01 5.68
CA MET A 147 -12.00 -15.29 5.59
C MET A 147 -11.52 -16.31 6.65
N GLN A 148 -10.27 -16.23 7.09
CA GLN A 148 -9.75 -17.09 8.15
C GLN A 148 -10.27 -16.68 9.54
N VAL A 149 -10.29 -15.37 9.82
CA VAL A 149 -10.59 -14.82 11.15
C VAL A 149 -12.09 -14.61 11.40
N LYS A 150 -12.85 -14.19 10.38
CA LYS A 150 -14.31 -13.97 10.50
C LYS A 150 -15.05 -15.25 10.09
N LYS A 151 -16.07 -15.61 10.85
CA LYS A 151 -16.94 -16.78 10.58
C LYS A 151 -18.27 -16.32 9.99
N GLY A 152 -18.89 -17.18 9.19
CA GLY A 152 -20.16 -16.90 8.52
C GLY A 152 -19.97 -16.51 7.06
N VAL A 153 -21.04 -15.99 6.45
CA VAL A 153 -21.02 -15.63 5.02
C VAL A 153 -20.37 -14.26 4.85
N PHE A 154 -19.53 -14.11 3.82
CA PHE A 154 -18.70 -12.92 3.61
C PHE A 154 -19.48 -11.59 3.66
N HIS A 155 -20.68 -11.56 3.06
CA HIS A 155 -21.50 -10.35 3.03
C HIS A 155 -22.05 -9.92 4.40
N GLU A 156 -22.15 -10.83 5.38
CA GLU A 156 -22.65 -10.52 6.73
C GLU A 156 -21.59 -9.80 7.56
N HIS A 157 -20.33 -10.23 7.47
CA HIS A 157 -19.25 -9.72 8.32
C HIS A 157 -18.34 -8.68 7.63
N SER A 158 -18.41 -8.58 6.29
CA SER A 158 -17.58 -7.71 5.46
C SER A 158 -18.40 -7.03 4.35
N ASN A 159 -19.55 -6.47 4.73
CA ASN A 159 -20.52 -5.86 3.81
C ASN A 159 -19.93 -4.76 2.91
N GLN A 160 -19.03 -3.90 3.41
CA GLN A 160 -18.39 -2.88 2.57
C GLN A 160 -17.56 -3.49 1.44
N LEU A 161 -16.72 -4.49 1.75
CA LEU A 161 -15.96 -5.22 0.73
C LEU A 161 -16.88 -5.98 -0.21
N TRP A 162 -17.95 -6.59 0.32
CA TRP A 162 -18.96 -7.23 -0.53
C TRP A 162 -19.58 -6.25 -1.54
N ASN A 163 -19.97 -5.06 -1.12
CA ASN A 163 -20.51 -4.03 -2.03
C ASN A 163 -19.47 -3.58 -3.06
N ILE A 164 -18.19 -3.46 -2.66
CA ILE A 164 -17.09 -3.14 -3.58
C ILE A 164 -16.90 -4.22 -4.66
N SER A 165 -17.18 -5.49 -4.37
CA SER A 165 -17.09 -6.58 -5.35
C SER A 165 -18.04 -6.39 -6.56
N GLY A 166 -19.12 -5.61 -6.39
CA GLY A 166 -20.04 -5.27 -7.48
C GLY A 166 -19.51 -4.19 -8.43
N VAL A 167 -18.38 -3.55 -8.13
CA VAL A 167 -17.78 -2.52 -8.99
C VAL A 167 -16.99 -3.20 -10.11
N GLN A 168 -17.31 -2.88 -11.36
CA GLN A 168 -16.79 -3.60 -12.53
C GLN A 168 -15.30 -3.36 -12.86
N SER A 169 -14.63 -2.40 -12.21
CA SER A 169 -13.27 -1.99 -12.58
C SER A 169 -12.38 -1.77 -11.37
N TRP A 170 -11.22 -2.43 -11.36
CA TRP A 170 -10.17 -2.20 -10.36
C TRP A 170 -9.69 -0.76 -10.30
N ASN A 171 -9.68 -0.04 -11.43
CA ASN A 171 -9.33 1.37 -11.44
C ASN A 171 -10.36 2.20 -10.65
N LYS A 172 -11.66 1.96 -10.88
CA LYS A 172 -12.73 2.64 -10.12
C LYS A 172 -12.69 2.28 -8.63
N ILE A 173 -12.40 1.01 -8.31
CA ILE A 173 -12.22 0.56 -6.92
C ILE A 173 -11.05 1.31 -6.28
N ASN A 174 -9.89 1.37 -6.95
CA ASN A 174 -8.71 2.05 -6.43
C ASN A 174 -8.98 3.54 -6.16
N GLU A 175 -9.56 4.25 -7.14
CA GLU A 175 -9.95 5.66 -6.97
C GLU A 175 -10.94 5.86 -5.82
N GLY A 176 -11.92 4.96 -5.69
CA GLY A 176 -12.90 4.96 -4.61
C GLY A 176 -12.25 4.76 -3.24
N LEU A 177 -11.35 3.79 -3.13
CA LEU A 177 -10.60 3.50 -1.90
C LEU A 177 -9.70 4.67 -1.50
N ILE A 178 -9.04 5.34 -2.45
CA ILE A 178 -8.26 6.56 -2.16
C ILE A 178 -9.15 7.67 -1.60
N LYS A 179 -10.33 7.89 -2.20
CA LYS A 179 -11.29 8.90 -1.71
C LYS A 179 -11.81 8.54 -0.31
N MET A 180 -12.12 7.26 -0.09
CA MET A 180 -12.57 6.76 1.20
C MET A 180 -11.48 6.89 2.27
N TYR A 181 -10.22 6.56 1.97
CA TYR A 181 -9.10 6.74 2.90
C TYR A 181 -8.91 8.19 3.33
N LYS A 182 -9.00 9.13 2.39
CA LYS A 182 -8.92 10.56 2.69
C LYS A 182 -10.01 11.02 3.66
N LYS A 183 -11.22 10.48 3.54
CA LYS A 183 -12.36 10.86 4.38
C LYS A 183 -12.38 10.12 5.72
N GLU A 184 -12.23 8.80 5.67
CA GLU A 184 -12.49 7.90 6.79
C GLU A 184 -11.25 7.65 7.66
N VAL A 185 -10.04 7.92 7.15
CA VAL A 185 -8.79 7.82 7.91
C VAL A 185 -8.19 9.21 8.10
N LEU A 186 -7.78 9.86 7.02
CA LEU A 186 -7.08 11.16 7.10
C LEU A 186 -7.98 12.32 7.52
N GLY A 187 -9.29 12.20 7.32
CA GLY A 187 -10.29 13.20 7.69
C GLY A 187 -10.88 12.99 9.09
N LYS A 188 -10.52 11.90 9.78
CA LYS A 188 -11.07 11.58 11.10
C LYS A 188 -10.16 12.04 12.22
N PHE A 189 -10.66 13.00 13.00
CA PHE A 189 -9.97 13.52 14.18
C PHE A 189 -9.53 12.42 15.16
N PRO A 190 -10.37 11.41 15.50
CA PRO A 190 -9.96 10.35 16.42
C PRO A 190 -8.71 9.58 16.00
N ILE A 191 -8.41 9.54 14.69
CA ILE A 191 -7.21 8.90 14.13
C ILE A 191 -6.07 9.90 14.09
N ILE A 192 -6.29 11.07 13.46
CA ILE A 192 -5.24 12.06 13.20
C ILE A 192 -4.70 12.72 14.47
N GLN A 193 -5.47 12.80 15.56
CA GLN A 193 -5.02 13.37 16.83
C GLN A 193 -3.77 12.67 17.41
N HIS A 194 -3.50 11.43 16.99
CA HIS A 194 -2.36 10.65 17.47
C HIS A 194 -1.10 10.81 16.62
N VAL A 195 -1.17 11.52 15.48
CA VAL A 195 -0.01 11.68 14.59
C VAL A 195 0.92 12.77 15.12
N PRO A 196 2.17 12.44 15.52
CA PRO A 196 3.13 13.46 15.93
C PRO A 196 3.66 14.22 14.72
N PHE A 197 3.96 15.50 14.91
CA PHE A 197 4.57 16.38 13.91
C PHE A 197 5.92 16.89 14.40
N GLY A 198 6.92 16.90 13.52
CA GLY A 198 8.28 17.30 13.84
C GLY A 198 8.97 18.01 12.67
N LYS A 199 10.25 17.72 12.49
CA LYS A 199 11.11 18.31 11.46
C LYS A 199 10.79 17.77 10.06
N ILE A 200 10.51 16.46 9.94
CA ILE A 200 10.19 15.77 8.68
C ILE A 200 8.76 16.10 8.23
N PHE A 201 7.81 16.06 9.15
CA PHE A 201 6.41 16.42 8.93
C PHE A 201 6.04 17.61 9.80
N GLN A 202 6.14 18.81 9.23
CA GLN A 202 5.84 20.05 9.93
C GLN A 202 4.34 20.31 10.00
N PHE A 203 3.84 20.67 11.17
CA PHE A 203 2.47 21.16 11.34
C PHE A 203 2.36 22.65 10.98
N LYS A 204 2.51 22.93 9.68
CA LYS A 204 2.37 24.28 9.12
C LYS A 204 1.28 24.26 8.06
N GLN A 205 0.63 25.41 7.88
CA GLN A 205 -0.32 25.58 6.80
C GLN A 205 0.38 25.29 5.47
N CYS A 206 -0.18 24.36 4.70
CA CYS A 206 0.35 24.05 3.38
C CYS A 206 0.09 25.24 2.46
N ASP A 207 1.16 25.78 1.86
CA ASP A 207 1.01 26.68 0.73
C ASP A 207 0.26 25.93 -0.36
N LYS A 208 -0.92 26.42 -0.75
CA LYS A 208 -1.68 25.87 -1.88
C LYS A 208 -0.92 26.12 -3.17
N LYS A 209 0.18 25.40 -3.40
CA LYS A 209 0.75 25.24 -4.73
C LYS A 209 -0.29 24.47 -5.52
N LYS A 210 -0.78 25.07 -6.62
CA LYS A 210 -1.61 24.37 -7.60
C LYS A 210 -0.96 23.01 -7.83
N THR A 211 -1.70 21.96 -7.51
CA THR A 211 -1.28 20.56 -7.53
C THR A 211 -0.37 20.27 -8.73
N PHE A 212 0.68 19.48 -8.49
CA PHE A 212 1.40 18.78 -9.54
C PHE A 212 0.38 18.24 -10.54
N ALA A 213 0.47 18.67 -11.79
CA ALA A 213 -0.16 17.93 -12.86
C ALA A 213 0.38 16.50 -12.74
N THR A 214 -0.49 15.55 -12.43
CA THR A 214 -0.27 14.17 -12.86
C THR A 214 0.10 14.28 -14.32
N SER A 215 1.35 13.95 -14.66
CA SER A 215 1.80 13.91 -16.05
C SER A 215 0.78 13.07 -16.81
N SER A 216 -0.05 13.76 -17.59
CA SER A 216 -0.98 13.17 -18.52
C SER A 216 -0.17 12.21 -19.37
N THR A 217 -0.66 10.97 -19.43
CA THR A 217 -0.48 10.06 -20.56
C THR A 217 0.91 10.13 -21.18
N ILE A 218 1.81 9.23 -20.76
CA ILE A 218 2.83 8.78 -21.70
C ILE A 218 2.03 8.19 -22.87
N LYS A 219 1.86 8.98 -23.93
CA LYS A 219 1.57 8.44 -25.25
C LYS A 219 2.78 7.55 -25.54
N VAL A 220 2.64 6.26 -25.26
CA VAL A 220 3.50 5.26 -25.85
C VAL A 220 3.21 5.36 -27.34
N SER A 221 4.08 6.06 -28.05
CA SER A 221 4.18 5.92 -29.49
C SER A 221 4.39 4.44 -29.74
N SER A 222 3.38 3.81 -30.31
CA SER A 222 3.43 2.45 -30.84
C SER A 222 4.39 2.42 -32.02
N GLN A 223 5.68 2.48 -31.75
CA GLN A 223 6.74 1.96 -32.61
C GLN A 223 7.51 0.95 -31.77
N SER A 224 7.13 -0.31 -32.01
CA SER A 224 7.59 -1.48 -31.30
C SER A 224 9.11 -1.68 -31.40
N LEU A 225 9.71 -2.19 -30.32
CA LEU A 225 11.01 -2.84 -30.26
C LEU A 225 11.25 -3.88 -31.39
N LEU A 226 10.20 -4.35 -32.07
CA LEU A 226 10.25 -5.24 -33.23
C LEU A 226 10.82 -4.60 -34.50
N GLU A 227 10.79 -3.27 -34.66
CA GLU A 227 11.41 -2.61 -35.82
C GLU A 227 12.93 -2.53 -35.71
N LYS A 228 13.47 -2.50 -34.48
CA LYS A 228 14.92 -2.44 -34.22
C LYS A 228 15.63 -3.79 -34.34
N LEU A 229 14.89 -4.89 -34.58
CA LEU A 229 15.44 -6.24 -34.74
C LEU A 229 15.43 -6.75 -36.20
N LYS A 230 14.97 -5.96 -37.18
CA LYS A 230 15.15 -6.29 -38.59
C LYS A 230 16.57 -5.90 -39.02
N LYS A 231 17.48 -6.87 -39.03
CA LYS A 231 18.74 -6.75 -39.79
C LYS A 231 18.40 -6.58 -41.28
N PRO A 232 19.05 -5.65 -42.01
CA PRO A 232 19.11 -5.75 -43.45
C PRO A 232 20.15 -6.82 -43.83
N ASP A 233 19.71 -7.87 -44.53
CA ASP A 233 20.61 -8.71 -45.32
C ASP A 233 21.15 -7.85 -46.47
N THR A 234 22.32 -7.24 -46.28
CA THR A 234 23.13 -6.74 -47.38
C THR A 234 23.85 -7.92 -48.02
N LEU A 235 23.19 -8.56 -48.97
CA LEU A 235 23.87 -9.33 -50.01
C LEU A 235 24.38 -8.34 -51.06
N GLU A 236 25.68 -8.01 -50.98
CA GLU A 236 26.39 -7.43 -52.12
C GLU A 236 26.54 -8.52 -53.21
N PRO A 237 26.14 -8.25 -54.47
CA PRO A 237 26.55 -9.09 -55.58
C PRO A 237 27.96 -8.69 -56.03
N ASN A 238 28.96 -9.50 -55.69
CA ASN A 238 30.25 -9.46 -56.37
C ASN A 238 30.09 -10.02 -57.79
N ILE A 239 30.09 -9.12 -58.77
CA ILE A 239 30.39 -9.40 -60.19
C ILE A 239 31.82 -8.84 -60.36
N ILE A 240 32.84 -9.58 -60.83
CA ILE A 240 33.03 -10.00 -62.22
C ILE A 240 34.02 -11.18 -62.33
N ASN A 241 33.68 -12.09 -63.25
CA ASN A 241 34.42 -13.22 -63.81
C ASN A 241 35.77 -12.85 -64.46
N LYS A 242 36.71 -13.83 -64.45
CA LYS A 242 37.89 -13.97 -65.34
C LYS A 242 38.86 -12.79 -65.44
#